data_AF-A0A8W8JTS2-F1
#
_entry.id   AF-A0A8W8JTS2-F1
#
_cell.length_a   1.000
_cell.length_b   1.000
_cell.length_c   1.000
_cell.angle_alpha   90.00
_cell.angle_beta   90.00
_cell.angle_gamma   90.00
#
_symmetry.space_group_name_H-M   'P 1'
#
loop_
_entity.id
_entity.type
_entity.pdbx_description
1 polymer ?
#
loop_
_entity_poly.entity_id
_entity_poly.type
_entity_poly.pdbx_seq_one_letter_code
_entity_poly.pdbx_strand_id
1 'polypeptide(L)'
;EEKVLPFYASSLTEEEQQDVESAIQEQPYEKLSLIMHEFTSLENFWKRFNKVTLDKLALDKEKQTLVQENTQLRSLLKQYLDGISVNDEILSQVNPLLVVNNRTNVNLNVPVSDPRVRRPVPQTVVEAATHSRQLKLT
;
A
#
# COMPACT_ATOMS: atom_id res chain seq x y z
N GLU A 1 8.84 0.12 8.79
CA GLU A 1 7.68 -0.10 9.67
C GLU A 1 7.84 0.79 10.89
N GLU A 2 6.88 1.66 11.18
CA GLU A 2 6.88 2.41 12.44
C GLU A 2 6.57 1.45 13.59
N LYS A 3 7.54 1.26 14.48
CA LYS A 3 7.38 0.42 15.66
C LYS A 3 6.60 1.23 16.69
N VAL A 4 5.27 1.11 16.68
CA VAL A 4 4.42 1.70 17.72
C VAL A 4 4.72 0.95 19.02
N LEU A 5 5.40 1.61 19.95
CA LEU A 5 5.58 1.06 21.29
C LEU A 5 4.19 0.89 21.91
N PRO A 6 3.84 -0.30 22.42
CA PRO A 6 2.60 -0.45 23.17
C PRO A 6 2.61 0.58 24.29
N PHE A 7 1.49 1.29 24.47
CA PHE A 7 1.31 2.12 25.66
C PHE A 7 1.63 1.24 26.85
N TYR A 8 2.49 1.74 27.74
CA TYR A 8 2.90 1.00 28.93
C TYR A 8 1.64 0.42 29.59
N ALA A 9 1.63 -0.90 29.81
CA ALA A 9 0.71 -1.46 30.78
C ALA A 9 0.87 -0.67 32.07
N SER A 10 -0.23 -0.46 32.80
CA SER A 10 -0.25 0.28 34.07
C SER A 10 1.07 0.11 34.81
N SER A 11 1.77 1.21 35.06
CA SER A 11 3.02 1.17 35.83
C SER A 11 2.78 0.91 37.32
N LEU A 12 1.51 0.80 37.72
CA LEU A 12 1.09 0.50 39.09
C LEU A 12 1.03 -1.01 39.30
N THR A 13 1.43 -1.43 40.49
CA THR A 13 1.17 -2.76 41.03
C THR A 13 -0.32 -2.91 41.37
N GLU A 14 -0.79 -4.15 41.49
CA GLU A 14 -2.20 -4.47 41.74
C GLU A 14 -2.73 -3.83 43.04
N GLU A 15 -1.88 -3.77 44.07
CA GLU A 15 -2.16 -3.10 45.35
C GLU A 15 -2.31 -1.59 45.17
N GLU A 16 -1.36 -0.94 44.48
CA GLU A 16 -1.44 0.50 44.21
C GLU A 16 -2.64 0.87 43.33
N GLN A 17 -3.04 -0.03 42.44
CA GLN A 17 -4.22 0.16 41.60
C GLN A 17 -5.51 0.12 42.41
N GLN A 18 -5.56 -0.77 43.41
CA GLN A 18 -6.66 -0.88 44.35
C GLN A 18 -6.72 0.32 45.31
N ASP A 19 -5.57 0.84 45.74
CA ASP A 19 -5.48 2.07 46.53
C ASP A 19 -5.98 3.30 45.75
N VAL A 20 -5.64 3.39 44.46
CA VAL A 20 -6.14 4.46 43.58
C VAL A 20 -7.66 4.36 43.40
N GLU A 21 -8.20 3.17 43.17
CA GLU A 21 -9.66 2.97 43.09
C GLU A 21 -10.36 3.34 44.41
N SER A 22 -9.74 3.03 45.55
CA SER A 22 -10.24 3.39 46.88
C SER A 22 -10.29 4.91 47.07
N ALA A 23 -9.21 5.61 46.72
CA ALA A 23 -9.11 7.06 46.82
C ALA A 23 -10.09 7.80 45.87
N ILE A 24 -10.41 7.21 44.71
CA ILE A 24 -11.41 7.75 43.77
C ILE A 24 -12.84 7.66 44.36
N GLN A 25 -13.10 6.68 45.22
CA GLN A 25 -14.41 6.49 45.88
C GLN A 25 -14.60 7.36 47.12
N GLU A 26 -13.53 7.92 47.70
CA GLU A 26 -13.63 8.84 48.83
C GLU A 26 -14.35 10.14 48.43
N GLN A 27 -15.22 10.63 49.32
CA GLN A 27 -15.95 11.87 49.08
C GLN A 27 -14.98 13.07 49.12
N PRO A 28 -14.88 13.87 48.04
CA PRO A 28 -13.97 14.99 47.99
C PRO A 28 -14.38 16.09 48.99
N TYR A 29 -13.48 16.46 49.90
CA TYR A 29 -13.73 17.49 50.92
C TYR A 29 -13.32 18.90 50.48
N GLU A 30 -12.46 19.01 49.46
CA GLU A 30 -11.94 20.29 48.98
C GLU A 30 -12.86 20.88 47.90
N LYS A 31 -13.01 22.20 47.91
CA LYS A 31 -13.94 22.91 47.03
C LYS A 31 -13.65 22.67 45.54
N LEU A 32 -12.37 22.52 45.19
CA LEU A 32 -11.92 22.22 43.84
C LEU A 32 -12.26 20.77 43.44
N SER A 33 -12.08 19.80 44.34
CA SER A 33 -12.31 18.39 44.04
C SER A 33 -13.81 18.06 43.91
N LEU A 34 -14.69 18.77 44.61
CA LEU A 34 -16.14 18.72 44.36
C LEU A 34 -16.50 19.16 42.94
N ILE A 35 -15.92 20.27 42.47
CA ILE A 35 -16.15 20.79 41.12
C ILE A 35 -15.59 19.81 40.06
N MET A 36 -14.40 19.25 40.30
CA MET A 36 -13.81 18.27 39.37
C MET A 36 -14.63 16.97 39.27
N HIS A 37 -15.26 16.54 40.36
CA HIS A 37 -16.14 15.36 40.37
C HIS A 37 -17.38 15.56 39.47
N GLU A 38 -17.94 16.78 39.42
CA GLU A 38 -19.04 17.11 38.50
C GLU A 38 -18.63 16.97 37.03
N PHE A 39 -17.35 17.21 36.70
CA PHE A 39 -16.81 17.10 35.35
C PHE A 39 -16.28 15.70 34.98
N THR A 40 -16.30 14.72 35.88
CA THR A 40 -15.86 13.34 35.56
C THR A 40 -16.69 12.71 34.42
N SER A 41 -17.98 13.04 34.34
CA SER A 41 -18.85 12.63 33.23
C SER A 41 -18.35 13.15 31.87
N LEU A 42 -17.78 14.36 31.86
CA LEU A 42 -17.23 15.01 30.67
C LEU A 42 -15.92 14.36 30.23
N GLU A 43 -15.06 13.92 31.15
CA GLU A 43 -13.86 13.16 30.81
C GLU A 43 -14.19 11.84 30.09
N ASN A 44 -15.18 11.11 30.60
CA ASN A 44 -15.63 9.87 29.97
C ASN A 44 -16.24 10.11 28.60
N PHE A 45 -16.96 11.23 28.42
CA PHE A 45 -17.44 11.66 27.11
C PHE A 45 -16.27 11.89 26.14
N TRP A 46 -15.26 12.67 26.54
CA TRP A 46 -14.10 12.96 25.69
C TRP A 46 -13.29 11.71 25.35
N LYS A 47 -13.10 10.79 26.31
CA LYS A 47 -12.45 9.49 26.07
C LYS A 47 -13.20 8.71 25.00
N ARG A 48 -14.53 8.59 25.12
CA ARG A 48 -15.36 7.86 24.14
C ARG A 48 -15.39 8.55 22.78
N PHE A 49 -15.52 9.88 22.76
CA PHE A 49 -15.54 10.67 21.54
C PHE A 49 -14.21 10.56 20.77
N ASN A 50 -13.09 10.73 21.47
CA ASN A 50 -11.76 10.62 20.86
C ASN A 50 -11.51 9.19 20.36
N LYS A 51 -11.90 8.17 21.13
CA LYS A 51 -11.80 6.78 20.69
C LYS A 51 -12.58 6.53 19.40
N VAL A 52 -13.86 6.90 19.35
CA VAL A 52 -14.70 6.71 18.15
C VAL A 52 -14.16 7.51 16.97
N THR A 53 -13.61 8.70 17.20
CA THR A 53 -13.00 9.53 16.15
C THR A 53 -11.76 8.87 15.56
N LEU A 54 -10.89 8.30 16.40
CA LEU A 54 -9.73 7.53 15.94
C LEU A 54 -10.14 6.26 15.20
N ASP A 55 -11.11 5.52 15.73
CA ASP A 55 -11.65 4.31 15.10
C ASP A 55 -12.22 4.63 13.71
N LYS A 56 -12.99 5.73 13.58
CA LYS A 56 -13.51 6.21 12.30
C LYS A 56 -12.38 6.52 11.32
N LEU A 57 -11.37 7.27 11.75
CA LEU A 57 -10.26 7.69 10.89
C LEU A 57 -9.43 6.48 10.42
N ALA A 58 -9.23 5.49 11.28
CA ALA A 58 -8.57 4.23 10.92
C ALA A 58 -9.35 3.47 9.84
N LEU A 59 -10.67 3.30 10.03
CA LEU A 59 -11.53 2.63 9.05
C LEU A 59 -11.61 3.39 7.71
N ASP A 60 -11.68 4.72 7.75
CA ASP A 60 -11.70 5.54 6.53
C ASP A 60 -10.39 5.38 5.74
N LYS A 61 -9.24 5.33 6.43
CA LYS A 61 -7.94 5.08 5.80
C LYS A 61 -7.87 3.69 5.19
N GLU A 62 -8.30 2.66 5.91
CA GLU A 62 -8.32 1.28 5.41
C GLU A 62 -9.20 1.15 4.16
N LYS A 63 -10.40 1.74 4.20
CA LYS A 63 -11.30 1.79 3.04
C LYS A 63 -10.64 2.47 1.85
N GLN A 64 -9.97 3.61 2.04
CA GLN A 64 -9.27 4.30 0.96
C GLN A 64 -8.17 3.42 0.35
N THR A 65 -7.37 2.75 1.17
CA THR A 65 -6.33 1.82 0.71
C THR A 65 -6.95 0.69 -0.13
N LEU A 66 -8.01 0.04 0.38
CA LEU A 66 -8.69 -1.05 -0.33
C LEU A 66 -9.30 -0.60 -1.66
N VAL A 67 -9.86 0.62 -1.73
CA VAL A 67 -10.41 1.18 -2.98
C VAL A 67 -9.29 1.43 -3.99
N GLN A 68 -8.15 1.97 -3.54
CA GLN A 68 -7.00 2.18 -4.41
C GLN A 68 -6.45 0.86 -4.95
N GLU A 69 -6.26 -0.14 -4.08
CA GLU A 69 -5.81 -1.48 -4.48
C GLU A 69 -6.81 -2.13 -5.45
N ASN A 70 -8.11 -2.06 -5.19
CA ASN A 70 -9.11 -2.62 -6.09
C ASN A 70 -9.08 -1.94 -7.47
N THR A 71 -8.89 -0.63 -7.50
CA THR A 71 -8.78 0.14 -8.76
C THR A 71 -7.52 -0.26 -9.53
N GLN A 72 -6.39 -0.40 -8.84
CA GLN A 72 -5.13 -0.86 -9.43
C GLN A 72 -5.25 -2.28 -9.99
N LEU A 73 -5.84 -3.20 -9.21
CA LEU A 73 -6.06 -4.59 -9.64
C LEU A 73 -7.00 -4.67 -10.85
N ARG A 74 -8.07 -3.89 -10.87
CA ARG A 74 -8.96 -3.79 -12.04
C ARG A 74 -8.24 -3.24 -13.26
N SER A 75 -7.39 -2.24 -13.09
CA SER A 75 -6.58 -1.69 -14.18
C SER A 75 -5.59 -2.72 -14.73
N LEU A 76 -4.92 -3.47 -13.84
CA LEU A 76 -3.96 -4.50 -14.23
C LEU A 76 -4.65 -5.68 -14.92
N LEU A 77 -5.82 -6.09 -14.42
CA LEU A 77 -6.64 -7.12 -15.06
C LEU A 77 -7.11 -6.66 -16.45
N LYS A 78 -7.56 -5.41 -16.57
CA LYS A 78 -7.95 -4.84 -17.87
C LYS A 78 -6.77 -4.87 -18.84
N GLN A 79 -5.59 -4.38 -18.41
CA GLN A 79 -4.37 -4.42 -19.23
C GLN A 79 -3.99 -5.85 -19.63
N TYR A 80 -4.15 -6.84 -18.74
CA TYR A 80 -3.90 -8.25 -19.06
C TYR A 80 -4.87 -8.77 -20.11
N LEU A 81 -6.17 -8.53 -19.93
CA LEU A 81 -7.21 -8.90 -20.90
C LEU A 81 -6.99 -8.23 -22.25
N ASP A 82 -6.61 -6.95 -22.27
CA ASP A 82 -6.26 -6.23 -23.49
C ASP A 82 -4.99 -6.79 -24.16
N GLY A 83 -4.09 -7.40 -23.38
CA GLY A 83 -2.87 -8.05 -23.88
C GLY A 83 -3.11 -9.44 -24.49
N ILE A 84 -4.15 -10.15 -24.06
CA ILE A 84 -4.46 -11.52 -24.55
C ILE A 84 -5.67 -11.60 -25.48
N SER A 85 -6.60 -10.64 -25.39
CA SER A 85 -7.79 -10.57 -26.24
C SER A 85 -7.60 -9.49 -27.30
N VAL A 86 -7.96 -9.81 -28.54
CA VAL A 86 -7.90 -8.86 -29.64
C VAL A 86 -9.25 -8.17 -29.74
N ASN A 87 -9.30 -6.89 -29.42
CA ASN A 87 -10.49 -6.05 -29.53
C ASN A 87 -10.22 -4.88 -30.50
N ASP A 88 -11.25 -4.40 -31.22
CA ASP A 88 -11.09 -3.35 -32.23
C ASP A 88 -10.55 -2.03 -31.66
N GLU A 89 -10.91 -1.70 -30.41
CA GLU A 89 -10.36 -0.54 -29.70
C GLU A 89 -8.83 -0.65 -29.50
N ILE A 90 -8.32 -1.86 -29.26
CA ILE A 90 -6.89 -2.13 -29.01
C ILE A 90 -6.11 -2.08 -30.33
N LEU A 91 -6.72 -2.49 -31.45
CA LEU A 91 -6.14 -2.40 -32.79
C LEU A 91 -6.06 -0.95 -33.31
N SER A 92 -6.91 -0.07 -32.81
CA SER A 92 -6.89 1.37 -33.15
C SER A 92 -5.81 2.16 -32.39
N GLN A 93 -5.32 1.62 -31.28
CA GLN A 93 -4.31 2.24 -30.42
C GLN A 93 -2.92 1.67 -30.69
N VAL A 94 -1.87 2.37 -30.25
CA VAL A 94 -0.49 1.87 -30.36
C VAL A 94 -0.34 0.65 -29.46
N ASN A 95 -0.28 -0.51 -30.09
CA ASN A 95 -0.33 -1.82 -29.45
C ASN A 95 0.91 -2.66 -29.83
N PRO A 96 1.44 -3.49 -28.91
CA PRO A 96 2.61 -4.34 -29.21
C PRO A 96 2.30 -5.45 -30.23
N LEU A 97 1.01 -5.68 -30.52
CA LEU A 97 0.53 -6.67 -31.48
C LEU A 97 0.72 -6.23 -32.95
N LEU A 98 0.89 -4.93 -33.21
CA LEU A 98 1.00 -4.37 -34.55
C LEU A 98 2.30 -3.58 -34.71
N VAL A 99 3.23 -4.12 -35.50
CA VAL A 99 4.52 -3.46 -35.80
C VAL A 99 4.46 -2.88 -37.20
N VAL A 100 4.32 -1.55 -37.29
CA VAL A 100 4.40 -0.84 -38.56
C VAL A 100 5.83 -0.32 -38.74
N ASN A 101 6.44 -0.61 -39.89
CA ASN A 101 7.79 -0.16 -40.26
C ASN A 101 8.89 -0.56 -39.25
N ASN A 102 8.89 -1.80 -38.75
CA ASN A 102 9.90 -2.35 -37.84
C ASN A 102 10.11 -1.57 -36.52
N ARG A 103 9.17 -0.69 -36.13
CA ARG A 103 9.25 0.09 -34.89
C ARG A 103 8.18 -0.38 -33.90
N THR A 104 8.58 -1.23 -32.97
CA THR A 104 7.77 -1.53 -31.77
C THR A 104 7.88 -0.33 -30.81
N ASN A 105 6.85 0.52 -30.72
CA ASN A 105 6.85 1.69 -29.84
C ASN A 105 6.51 1.36 -28.37
N VAL A 106 6.64 0.10 -27.97
CA VAL A 106 6.23 -0.38 -26.63
C VAL A 106 7.47 -0.78 -25.85
N ASN A 107 7.72 -0.11 -24.72
CA ASN A 107 8.74 -0.54 -23.76
C ASN A 107 8.25 -1.83 -23.08
N LEU A 108 8.72 -2.98 -23.56
CA LEU A 108 8.48 -4.31 -22.98
C LEU A 108 9.24 -4.55 -21.66
N ASN A 109 9.66 -3.49 -20.96
CA ASN A 109 10.24 -3.61 -19.64
C ASN A 109 9.12 -3.86 -18.63
N VAL A 110 8.68 -5.10 -18.53
CA VAL A 110 8.00 -5.57 -17.32
C VAL A 110 9.05 -5.44 -16.20
N PRO A 111 8.84 -4.58 -15.19
CA PRO A 111 9.76 -4.55 -14.05
C PRO A 111 9.63 -5.88 -13.32
N VAL A 112 10.55 -6.80 -13.62
CA VAL A 112 10.72 -8.04 -12.86
C VAL A 112 11.33 -7.62 -11.52
N SER A 113 10.47 -7.30 -10.56
CA SER A 113 10.85 -6.91 -9.20
C SER A 113 11.43 -8.08 -8.40
N ASP A 114 11.20 -9.32 -8.84
CA ASP A 114 11.69 -10.53 -8.19
C ASP A 114 13.14 -10.88 -8.65
N PRO A 115 14.13 -10.85 -7.74
CA PRO A 115 15.52 -11.17 -8.07
C PRO A 115 15.73 -12.59 -8.63
N ARG A 116 14.81 -13.52 -8.36
CA ARG A 116 14.91 -14.93 -8.78
C ARG A 116 14.57 -15.18 -10.24
N VAL A 117 13.87 -14.23 -10.88
CA VAL A 117 13.38 -14.34 -12.28
C VAL A 117 14.27 -13.53 -13.24
N ARG A 118 15.33 -12.88 -12.74
CA ARG A 118 16.35 -12.23 -13.58
C ARG A 118 17.09 -13.27 -14.42
N ARG A 119 16.63 -13.49 -15.66
CA ARG A 119 17.41 -14.25 -16.63
C ARG A 119 18.70 -13.47 -16.93
N PRO A 120 19.89 -14.10 -16.86
CA PRO A 120 21.10 -13.47 -17.36
C PRO A 120 20.88 -13.22 -18.86
N VAL A 121 20.97 -11.96 -19.28
CA VAL A 121 20.82 -11.59 -20.69
C VAL A 121 22.00 -12.21 -21.45
N PRO A 122 21.81 -13.17 -22.37
CA PRO A 122 22.91 -13.67 -23.16
C PRO A 122 23.33 -12.55 -24.13
N GLN A 123 24.57 -12.07 -23.96
CA GLN A 123 25.18 -11.12 -24.89
C GLN A 123 25.31 -11.81 -26.25
N THR A 124 24.35 -11.57 -27.15
CA THR A 124 24.39 -12.12 -28.51
C THR A 124 25.41 -11.32 -29.30
N VAL A 125 26.62 -11.86 -29.44
CA VAL A 125 27.65 -11.35 -30.35
C VAL A 125 27.39 -11.98 -31.72
N VAL A 126 26.96 -11.18 -32.69
CA VAL A 126 26.83 -11.63 -34.08
C VAL A 126 28.12 -11.29 -34.80
N GLU A 127 29.01 -12.28 -34.94
CA GLU A 127 30.18 -12.16 -35.80
C GLU A 127 29.74 -12.36 -37.26
N ALA A 128 29.61 -11.26 -38.00
CA ALA A 128 29.32 -11.30 -39.43
C ALA A 128 30.57 -11.72 -40.20
N ALA A 129 30.65 -13.00 -40.61
CA ALA A 129 31.63 -13.47 -41.57
C ALA A 129 31.28 -12.92 -42.97
N THR A 130 32.01 -11.91 -43.44
CA THR A 130 31.94 -11.46 -44.83
C THR A 130 32.59 -12.48 -45.75
N HIS A 131 31.80 -13.37 -46.36
CA HIS A 131 32.27 -14.19 -47.48
C HIS A 131 31.92 -13.48 -48.79
N SER A 132 32.83 -12.62 -49.27
CA SER A 132 32.75 -12.00 -50.58
C SER A 132 32.95 -13.05 -51.68
N ARG A 133 31.85 -13.62 -52.17
CA ARG A 133 31.84 -14.46 -53.37
C ARG A 133 31.91 -13.55 -54.60
N GLN A 134 33.12 -13.23 -55.06
CA GLN A 134 33.29 -12.60 -56.38
C GLN A 134 32.94 -13.63 -57.46
N LEU A 135 31.78 -13.42 -58.10
CA LEU A 135 31.39 -14.09 -59.33
C LEU A 135 32.18 -13.48 -60.50
N LYS A 136 33.02 -14.29 -61.16
CA LYS A 136 33.56 -13.99 -62.50
C LYS A 136 32.41 -13.98 -63.50
N LEU A 137 32.27 -12.90 -64.28
CA LEU A 137 31.64 -12.92 -65.60
C LEU A 137 32.33 -11.91 -66.53
N THR A 138 32.45 -12.36 -67.79
CA THR A 138 33.09 -11.82 -69.02
C THR A 138 34.59 -11.94 -69.13
#